data_AF-A0A914YFV5-F1
#
_entry.id   AF-A0A914YFV5-F1
#
_cell.length_a   1.000
_cell.length_b   1.000
_cell.length_c   1.000
_cell.angle_alpha   90.00
_cell.angle_beta   90.00
_cell.angle_gamma   90.00
#
_symmetry.space_group_name_H-M   'P 1'
#
loop_
_entity.id
_entity.type
_entity.pdbx_description
1 polymer ?
#
loop_
_entity_poly.entity_id
_entity_poly.type
_entity_poly.pdbx_seq_one_letter_code
_entity_poly.pdbx_strand_id
1 'polypeptide(L)'
;MNDPFSKAINVLYTSPSVTTFEDLNPAYRIYTVEGDIEGTKHDVLDFETHFFNLSKADVGREPTWELLYQAKNEYNMPDLSPSSWQKISEKLRTNLPLYEKFLK
;
A
#
# COMPACT_ATOMS: atom_id res chain seq x y z
N MET A 1 21.49 -2.75 -12.22
CA MET A 1 20.65 -3.93 -11.86
C MET A 1 20.18 -4.49 -13.19
N ASN A 2 20.82 -5.55 -13.68
CA ASN A 2 20.81 -5.88 -15.12
C ASN A 2 19.97 -7.13 -15.46
N ASP A 3 19.25 -7.68 -14.48
CA ASP A 3 18.35 -8.82 -14.66
C ASP A 3 17.04 -8.60 -13.86
N PRO A 4 15.90 -8.35 -14.52
CA PRO A 4 14.61 -8.15 -13.86
C PRO A 4 14.03 -9.45 -13.27
N PHE A 5 14.65 -10.62 -13.54
CA PHE A 5 14.24 -11.92 -13.02
C PHE A 5 15.08 -12.38 -11.82
N SER A 6 16.05 -11.57 -11.40
CA SER A 6 16.81 -11.82 -10.18
C SER A 6 15.91 -11.80 -8.94
N LYS A 7 16.29 -12.57 -7.91
CA LYS A 7 15.50 -12.70 -6.68
C LYS A 7 15.34 -11.35 -5.98
N ALA A 8 14.10 -10.92 -5.72
CA ALA A 8 13.84 -9.76 -4.88
C ALA A 8 14.30 -9.99 -3.43
N ILE A 9 15.00 -9.01 -2.86
CA ILE A 9 15.59 -9.08 -1.51
C ILE A 9 15.08 -8.00 -0.54
N ASN A 10 14.44 -6.94 -1.03
CA ASN A 10 13.92 -5.86 -0.21
C ASN A 10 12.76 -5.15 -0.92
N VAL A 11 11.98 -4.37 -0.16
CA VAL A 11 10.85 -3.57 -0.64
C VAL A 11 10.92 -2.19 -0.01
N LEU A 12 10.90 -1.15 -0.84
CA LEU A 12 10.70 0.22 -0.39
C LEU A 12 9.22 0.55 -0.50
N TYR A 13 8.61 0.98 0.60
CA TYR A 13 7.23 1.45 0.60
C TYR A 13 7.17 2.97 0.44
N THR A 14 6.52 3.43 -0.62
CA THR A 14 6.21 4.85 -0.83
C THR A 14 4.80 5.14 -0.31
N SER A 15 4.71 5.88 0.79
CA SER A 15 3.43 6.32 1.36
C SER A 15 2.81 7.46 0.55
N PRO A 16 1.47 7.59 0.55
CA PRO A 16 0.81 8.74 -0.05
C PRO A 16 1.04 9.99 0.81
N SER A 17 0.61 11.13 0.30
CA SER A 17 0.73 12.41 0.97
C SER A 17 -0.56 12.81 1.68
N VAL A 18 -0.41 13.53 2.79
CA VAL A 18 -1.52 14.27 3.41
C VAL A 18 -1.86 15.52 2.59
N THR A 19 -0.87 16.15 1.95
CA THR A 19 -1.11 17.26 1.02
C THR A 19 -1.87 16.77 -0.22
N THR A 20 -2.72 17.64 -0.75
CA THR A 20 -3.47 17.44 -1.99
C THR A 20 -2.65 17.72 -3.24
N PHE A 21 -1.38 18.11 -3.11
CA PHE A 21 -0.54 18.53 -4.23
C PHE A 21 -0.07 17.34 -5.08
N GLU A 22 -0.47 17.19 -6.35
CA GLU A 22 -1.56 17.90 -7.04
C GLU A 22 -2.74 16.95 -7.29
N ASP A 23 -3.95 17.48 -7.12
CA ASP A 23 -5.25 16.86 -7.42
C ASP A 23 -5.51 15.45 -6.83
N LEU A 24 -5.02 15.19 -5.61
CA LEU A 24 -5.28 13.93 -4.90
C LEU A 24 -6.01 14.16 -3.56
N ASN A 25 -6.79 13.15 -3.15
CA ASN A 25 -7.34 13.11 -1.80
C ASN A 25 -6.19 12.98 -0.76
N PRO A 26 -6.25 13.70 0.37
CA PRO A 26 -5.34 13.47 1.48
C PRO A 26 -5.36 12.01 1.93
N ALA A 27 -4.21 11.43 2.17
CA ALA A 27 -4.10 10.06 2.67
C ALA A 27 -2.95 9.89 3.67
N TYR A 28 -3.11 8.93 4.57
CA TYR A 28 -2.06 8.45 5.46
C TYR A 28 -2.03 6.92 5.47
N ARG A 29 -0.95 6.35 6.01
CA ARG A 29 -0.74 4.90 6.08
C ARG A 29 -0.38 4.47 7.49
N ILE A 30 -0.95 3.34 7.90
CA ILE A 30 -0.60 2.65 9.14
C ILE A 30 0.05 1.32 8.77
N TYR A 31 1.24 1.06 9.31
CA TYR A 31 1.94 -0.20 9.15
C TYR A 31 1.71 -1.07 10.38
N THR A 32 1.37 -2.33 10.14
CA THR A 32 1.44 -3.38 11.16
C THR A 32 2.78 -4.07 11.01
N VAL A 33 3.61 -4.00 12.05
CA VAL A 33 4.94 -4.60 12.10
C VAL A 33 4.97 -5.70 13.14
N GLU A 34 5.89 -6.66 13.00
CA GLU A 34 6.15 -7.62 14.06
C GLU A 34 6.48 -6.92 15.38
N GLY A 35 5.90 -7.44 16.47
CA GLY A 35 6.06 -6.87 17.81
C GLY A 35 7.45 -7.07 18.39
N ASP A 36 7.86 -6.17 19.28
CA ASP A 36 9.19 -6.15 19.88
C ASP A 36 9.34 -7.26 20.95
N ILE A 37 9.78 -8.44 20.51
CA ILE A 37 10.11 -9.60 21.34
C ILE A 37 11.41 -10.23 20.82
N GLU A 38 12.11 -10.98 21.69
CA GLU A 38 13.36 -11.64 21.32
C GLU A 38 13.17 -12.58 20.11
N GLY A 39 13.99 -12.37 19.06
CA GLY A 39 13.93 -13.15 17.83
C GLY A 39 13.02 -12.58 16.71
N THR A 40 12.33 -11.46 16.96
CA THR A 40 11.58 -10.72 15.93
C THR A 40 12.50 -10.14 14.84
N LYS A 41 12.02 -10.10 13.60
CA LYS A 41 12.74 -9.50 12.44
C LYS A 41 12.31 -8.07 12.15
N HIS A 42 11.24 -7.61 12.80
CA HIS A 42 10.58 -6.33 12.57
C HIS A 42 10.05 -6.22 11.14
N ASP A 43 9.62 -7.36 10.59
CA ASP A 43 9.03 -7.42 9.27
C ASP A 43 7.69 -6.66 9.25
N VAL A 44 7.40 -6.02 8.11
CA VAL A 44 6.07 -5.43 7.87
C VAL A 44 5.10 -6.56 7.57
N LEU A 45 4.08 -6.73 8.43
CA LEU A 45 3.09 -7.80 8.34
C LEU A 45 1.89 -7.42 7.46
N ASP A 46 1.52 -6.15 7.48
CA ASP A 46 0.50 -5.56 6.60
C ASP A 46 0.59 -4.03 6.64
N PHE A 47 -0.19 -3.36 5.79
CA PHE A 47 -0.49 -1.94 5.98
C PHE A 47 -1.89 -1.59 5.49
N GLU A 48 -2.42 -0.51 6.05
CA GLU A 48 -3.70 0.09 5.68
C GLU A 48 -3.48 1.51 5.20
N THR A 49 -4.17 1.88 4.13
CA THR A 49 -4.22 3.28 3.65
C THR A 49 -5.58 3.86 3.96
N HIS A 50 -5.58 5.00 4.63
CA HIS A 50 -6.79 5.75 4.92
C HIS A 50 -6.75 7.05 4.13
N PHE A 51 -7.89 7.46 3.60
CA PHE A 51 -8.00 8.68 2.80
C PHE A 51 -9.19 9.52 3.24
N PHE A 52 -9.08 10.83 2.99
CA PHE A 52 -10.18 11.76 3.17
C PHE A 52 -10.80 12.08 1.81
N ASN A 53 -12.06 11.68 1.62
CA ASN A 53 -12.77 11.92 0.36
C ASN A 53 -13.22 13.39 0.27
N LEU A 54 -12.47 14.21 -0.47
CA LEU A 54 -12.77 15.63 -0.64
C LEU A 54 -14.11 15.89 -1.33
N SER A 55 -14.62 14.96 -2.14
CA SER A 55 -15.96 15.09 -2.75
C SER A 55 -17.10 15.00 -1.74
N LYS A 56 -16.84 14.48 -0.53
CA LYS A 56 -17.79 14.42 0.59
C LYS A 56 -17.51 15.48 1.67
N ALA A 57 -16.49 16.32 1.48
CA ALA A 57 -16.13 17.36 2.44
C ALA A 57 -17.17 18.48 2.42
N ASP A 58 -17.43 19.07 3.59
CA ASP A 58 -18.35 20.19 3.75
C ASP A 58 -17.84 21.16 4.82
N VAL A 59 -18.16 22.45 4.66
CA VAL A 59 -17.74 23.51 5.58
C VAL A 59 -18.46 23.33 6.92
N GLY A 60 -17.70 23.31 8.01
CA GLY A 60 -18.26 23.14 9.36
C GLY A 60 -18.53 21.68 9.77
N ARG A 61 -18.13 20.71 8.93
CA ARG A 61 -18.14 19.30 9.27
C ARG A 61 -16.73 18.79 9.54
N GLU A 62 -16.57 18.02 10.61
CA GLU A 62 -15.31 17.32 10.89
C GLU A 62 -14.98 16.31 9.77
N PRO A 63 -13.70 16.19 9.38
CA PRO A 63 -13.29 15.27 8.33
C PRO A 63 -13.46 13.82 8.76
N THR A 64 -14.09 13.01 7.92
CA THR A 64 -14.17 11.55 8.10
C THR A 64 -13.10 10.88 7.25
N TRP A 65 -12.18 10.17 7.88
CA TRP A 65 -11.20 9.32 7.20
C TRP A 65 -11.79 7.94 6.95
N GLU A 66 -11.68 7.47 5.71
CA GLU A 66 -12.20 6.19 5.26
C GLU A 66 -11.04 5.23 4.94
N LEU A 67 -11.18 3.94 5.28
CA LEU A 67 -10.23 2.92 4.84
C LEU A 67 -10.31 2.81 3.31
N LEU A 68 -9.21 3.10 2.62
CA LEU A 68 -9.09 2.89 1.19
C LEU A 68 -8.86 1.41 0.89
N TYR A 69 -7.80 0.84 1.47
CA TYR A 69 -7.47 -0.57 1.31
C TYR A 69 -6.49 -1.08 2.37
N GLN A 70 -6.46 -2.40 2.51
CA GLN A 70 -5.46 -3.16 3.28
C GLN A 70 -4.67 -4.04 2.31
N ALA A 71 -3.33 -3.94 2.30
CA ALA A 71 -2.49 -4.45 1.22
C ALA A 71 -2.68 -5.94 0.93
N LYS A 72 -2.67 -6.79 1.97
CA LYS A 72 -2.86 -8.24 1.80
C LYS A 72 -4.22 -8.58 1.22
N ASN A 73 -5.28 -7.97 1.74
CA ASN A 73 -6.65 -8.22 1.27
C ASN A 73 -6.83 -7.73 -0.17
N GLU A 74 -6.29 -6.55 -0.48
CA GLU A 74 -6.48 -5.90 -1.77
C GLU A 74 -5.85 -6.66 -2.94
N TYR A 75 -4.67 -7.25 -2.70
CA TYR A 75 -3.90 -7.99 -3.70
C TYR A 75 -3.90 -9.51 -3.49
N ASN A 76 -4.68 -10.00 -2.52
CA ASN A 76 -4.74 -11.41 -2.12
C ASN A 76 -3.34 -12.00 -1.87
N MET A 77 -2.53 -11.28 -1.08
CA MET A 77 -1.15 -11.65 -0.76
C MET A 77 -1.08 -12.42 0.56
N PRO A 78 -0.30 -13.50 0.65
CA PRO A 78 -0.14 -14.26 1.90
C PRO A 78 0.71 -13.50 2.93
N ASP A 79 1.66 -12.70 2.47
CA ASP A 79 2.58 -11.88 3.26
C ASP A 79 3.05 -10.67 2.42
N LEU A 80 3.79 -9.75 3.03
CA LEU A 80 4.41 -8.62 2.36
C LEU A 80 5.92 -8.83 2.10
N SER A 81 6.36 -10.08 1.92
CA SER A 81 7.75 -10.38 1.62
C SER A 81 8.16 -9.84 0.23
N PRO A 82 9.47 -9.61 -0.03
CA PRO A 82 9.95 -9.19 -1.34
C PRO A 82 9.50 -10.12 -2.48
N SER A 83 9.40 -11.43 -2.21
CA SER A 83 8.94 -12.41 -3.19
C SER A 83 7.45 -12.30 -3.51
N SER A 84 6.62 -11.94 -2.52
CA SER A 84 5.19 -11.69 -2.74
C SER A 84 4.98 -10.42 -3.56
N TRP A 85 5.73 -9.36 -3.26
CA TRP A 85 5.70 -8.13 -4.07
C TRP A 85 6.21 -8.33 -5.50
N GLN A 86 7.26 -9.14 -5.69
CA GLN A 86 7.74 -9.51 -7.03
C GLN A 86 6.63 -10.18 -7.87
N LYS A 87 5.88 -11.13 -7.29
CA LYS A 87 4.74 -11.78 -7.96
C LYS A 87 3.64 -10.77 -8.33
N ILE A 88 3.37 -9.77 -7.49
CA ILE A 88 2.42 -8.70 -7.82
C ILE A 88 2.94 -7.87 -8.98
N SER A 89 4.20 -7.44 -8.94
CA SER A 89 4.84 -6.69 -10.03
C SER A 89 4.78 -7.43 -11.37
N GLU A 90 5.01 -8.74 -11.36
CA GLU A 90 4.91 -9.58 -12.57
C GLU A 90 3.47 -9.68 -13.07
N LYS A 91 2.48 -9.85 -12.17
CA LYS A 91 1.06 -9.88 -12.52
C LYS A 91 0.56 -8.54 -13.07
N LEU A 92 0.98 -7.41 -12.50
CA LEU A 92 0.61 -6.07 -12.98
C LEU A 92 1.00 -5.86 -14.45
N ARG A 93 2.06 -6.55 -14.92
CA ARG A 93 2.55 -6.44 -16.29
C ARG A 93 1.66 -7.15 -17.33
N THR A 94 0.83 -8.09 -16.91
CA THR A 94 0.03 -8.95 -17.81
C THR A 94 -1.46 -8.98 -17.48
N ASN A 95 -1.87 -8.47 -16.31
CA ASN A 95 -3.26 -8.45 -15.85
C ASN A 95 -3.77 -7.01 -15.80
N LEU A 96 -4.48 -6.59 -16.85
CA LEU A 96 -5.01 -5.22 -16.98
C LEU A 96 -5.98 -4.85 -15.84
N PRO A 97 -6.96 -5.69 -15.45
CA PRO A 97 -7.82 -5.37 -14.30
C PRO A 97 -7.06 -5.11 -13.00
N LEU A 98 -6.02 -5.90 -12.70
CA LEU A 98 -5.19 -5.70 -11.52
C LEU A 98 -4.38 -4.40 -11.61
N TYR A 99 -3.87 -4.08 -12.80
CA TYR A 99 -3.14 -2.84 -13.05
C TYR A 99 -4.02 -1.61 -12.88
N GLU A 100 -5.23 -1.62 -13.46
CA GLU A 100 -6.20 -0.54 -13.29
C GLU A 100 -6.62 -0.36 -11.83
N LYS A 101 -6.70 -1.46 -11.06
CA LYS A 101 -6.94 -1.42 -9.63
C LYS A 101 -5.77 -0.80 -8.86
N PHE A 102 -4.52 -1.09 -9.24
CA PHE A 102 -3.32 -0.52 -8.62
C PHE A 102 -3.17 1.00 -8.86
N LEU A 103 -3.69 1.52 -9.97
CA LEU A 103 -3.64 2.95 -10.30
C LEU A 103 -4.70 3.80 -9.60
N LYS A 104 -5.70 3.17 -8.97
CA LYS A 104 -6.82 3.84 -8.28
C LYS A 104 -6.53 3.96 -6.80
#